data_AF-A0A350P195-F1
#
_entry.id   AF-A0A350P195-F1
#
_cell.length_a   1.000
_cell.length_b   1.000
_cell.length_c   1.000
_cell.angle_alpha   90.00
_cell.angle_beta   90.00
_cell.angle_gamma   90.00
#
_symmetry.space_group_name_H-M   'P 1'
#
loop_
_entity.id
_entity.type
_entity.pdbx_description
1 polymer ?
#
loop_
_entity_poly.entity_id
_entity_poly.type
_entity_poly.pdbx_seq_one_letter_code
_entity_poly.pdbx_strand_id
1 'polypeptide(L)' 'MIHAFLLFVFVGIGEDKRLKSNDMYFRSIDDCVYFAQRLHKQGQTITAYCLPVIVPKETKVY' A
#
# COMPACT_ATOMS: atom_id res chain seq x y z
N MET A 1 -1.00 4.90 19.47
CA MET A 1 -0.52 5.36 18.16
C MET A 1 0.91 4.88 17.90
N ILE A 2 1.21 4.48 16.67
CA ILE A 2 2.55 4.19 16.13
C ILE A 2 2.64 4.69 14.68
N HIS A 3 3.85 4.96 14.21
CA HIS A 3 4.11 5.21 12.79
C HIS A 3 4.18 3.89 12.02
N ALA A 4 3.55 3.84 10.86
CA ALA A 4 3.61 2.73 9.92
C ALA A 4 3.53 3.24 8.47
N PHE A 5 3.79 2.36 7.51
CA PHE A 5 3.66 2.64 6.08
C PHE A 5 2.49 1.84 5.51
N LEU A 6 1.47 2.54 5.03
CA LEU A 6 0.28 1.95 4.45
C LEU A 6 0.49 1.75 2.95
N LEU A 7 0.29 0.50 2.49
CA LEU A 7 0.28 0.16 1.07
C LEU A 7 -1.10 0.46 0.47
N PHE A 8 -1.13 1.41 -0.45
CA PHE A 8 -2.29 1.67 -1.29
C PHE A 8 -2.17 0.88 -2.59
N VAL A 9 -3.28 0.28 -3.02
CA VAL A 9 -3.38 -0.43 -4.29
C VAL A 9 -4.59 0.06 -5.07
N PHE A 10 -4.35 0.61 -6.25
CA PHE A 10 -5.36 1.02 -7.21
C PHE A 10 -5.27 0.14 -8.46
N VAL A 11 -6.43 -0.23 -9.01
CA VAL A 11 -6.54 -1.01 -10.25
C VAL A 11 -7.43 -0.28 -11.23
N GLY A 12 -7.00 -0.18 -12.49
CA GLY A 12 -7.73 0.45 -13.58
C GLY A 12 -6.91 1.51 -14.32
N ILE A 13 -7.50 2.14 -15.32
CA ILE A 13 -6.88 3.19 -16.15
C ILE A 13 -7.81 4.40 -16.18
N GLY A 14 -7.26 5.61 -16.17
CA GLY A 14 -8.05 6.84 -16.29
C GLY A 14 -9.13 6.95 -15.20
N GLU A 15 -10.37 7.20 -15.62
CA GLU A 15 -11.53 7.36 -14.73
C GLU A 15 -11.97 6.04 -14.06
N ASP A 16 -11.58 4.88 -14.60
CA ASP A 16 -11.90 3.57 -14.03
C ASP A 16 -10.91 3.14 -12.94
N LYS A 17 -9.92 3.98 -12.61
CA LYS A 17 -8.97 3.68 -11.53
C LYS A 17 -9.69 3.70 -10.18
N ARG A 18 -9.81 2.53 -9.55
CA ARG A 18 -10.47 2.36 -8.24
C ARG A 18 -9.47 1.91 -7.19
N LEU A 19 -9.64 2.42 -5.96
CA LEU A 19 -8.96 1.88 -4.78
C LEU A 19 -9.43 0.44 -4.56
N LYS A 20 -8.49 -0.48 -4.44
CA LYS A 20 -8.75 -1.91 -4.19
C LYS A 20 -8.25 -2.38 -2.83
N SER A 21 -7.16 -1.82 -2.31
CA SER A 21 -6.66 -2.15 -0.97
C SER A 21 -5.96 -0.95 -0.34
N ASN A 22 -6.16 -0.82 0.98
CA ASN A 22 -5.58 0.18 1.88
C ASN A 22 -5.56 -0.35 3.33
N ASP A 23 -5.32 -1.65 3.51
CA ASP A 23 -5.42 -2.37 4.78
C ASP A 23 -4.13 -3.09 5.18
N MET A 24 -3.07 -2.95 4.38
CA MET A 24 -1.74 -3.51 4.67
C MET A 24 -0.81 -2.42 5.19
N TYR A 25 -0.38 -2.57 6.44
CA TYR A 25 0.53 -1.67 7.13
C TYR A 25 1.86 -2.38 7.37
N PHE A 26 2.97 -1.69 7.11
CA PHE A 26 4.31 -2.20 7.31
C PHE A 26 5.09 -1.33 8.28
N ARG A 27 5.95 -1.96 9.08
CA ARG A 27 6.84 -1.22 9.98
C ARG A 27 8.03 -0.60 9.24
N SER A 28 8.51 -1.26 8.20
CA SER A 28 9.60 -0.80 7.33
C SER A 28 9.07 -0.22 6.02
N ILE A 29 9.68 0.88 5.57
CA ILE A 29 9.41 1.42 4.22
C ILE A 29 9.90 0.45 3.14
N ASP A 30 11.00 -0.25 3.39
CA ASP A 30 11.60 -1.16 2.41
C ASP A 30 10.68 -2.35 2.11
N ASP A 31 10.05 -2.91 3.15
CA ASP A 31 9.07 -4.00 2.99
C ASP A 31 7.85 -3.50 2.21
N CYS A 32 7.30 -2.35 2.60
CA CYS A 32 6.16 -1.77 1.90
C CYS A 32 6.47 -1.53 0.41
N VAL A 33 7.63 -0.93 0.11
CA VAL A 33 8.08 -0.64 -1.25
C VAL A 33 8.34 -1.93 -2.02
N TYR A 34 8.90 -2.96 -1.38
CA TYR A 34 9.05 -4.28 -1.99
C TYR A 34 7.72 -4.82 -2.50
N PHE A 35 6.66 -4.81 -1.67
CA PHE A 35 5.33 -5.24 -2.10
C PHE A 35 4.75 -4.34 -3.19
N ALA A 36 4.84 -3.01 -3.06
CA ALA A 36 4.35 -2.07 -4.06
C ALA A 36 4.99 -2.31 -5.45
N GLN A 37 6.31 -2.51 -5.50
CA GLN A 37 7.04 -2.80 -6.74
C GLN A 37 6.65 -4.15 -7.35
N ARG A 38 6.43 -5.17 -6.51
CA ARG A 38 5.99 -6.50 -6.99
C ARG A 38 4.57 -6.42 -7.59
N LEU A 39 3.67 -5.70 -6.94
CA LEU A 39 2.31 -5.47 -7.44
C LEU A 39 2.33 -4.70 -8.77
N HIS A 40 3.14 -3.65 -8.87
CA HIS A 40 3.27 -2.88 -10.11
C HIS A 40 3.76 -3.74 -11.28
N LYS A 41 4.62 -4.74 -11.02
CA LYS A 41 5.10 -5.69 -12.03
C LYS A 41 4.06 -6.71 -12.50
N GLN A 42 2.95 -6.91 -11.76
CA GLN A 42 1.93 -7.90 -12.13
C GLN A 42 1.01 -7.42 -13.27
N GLY A 43 0.91 -6.12 -13.53
CA GLY A 43 0.08 -5.61 -14.62
C GLY A 43 0.20 -4.10 -14.81
N GLN A 44 0.01 -3.65 -16.05
CA GLN A 44 0.16 -2.23 -16.42
C GLN A 44 -0.91 -1.31 -15.80
N THR A 45 -1.99 -1.88 -15.25
CA THR A 45 -3.13 -1.13 -14.70
C THR A 45 -3.10 -1.05 -13.17
N ILE A 46 -2.00 -1.48 -12.54
CA ILE A 46 -1.84 -1.46 -11.08
C ILE A 46 -0.99 -0.25 -10.69
N THR A 47 -1.53 0.64 -9.87
CA THR A 47 -0.74 1.65 -9.16
C THR A 47 -0.67 1.28 -7.70
N ALA A 48 0.53 1.05 -7.19
CA ALA A 48 0.74 0.76 -5.77
C ALA A 48 1.83 1.67 -5.20
N TYR A 49 1.60 2.21 -4.01
CA TYR A 49 2.56 3.09 -3.33
C TYR A 49 2.34 3.08 -1.82
N CYS A 50 3.36 3.52 -1.09
CA CYS A 50 3.40 3.53 0.37
C CYS A 50 3.25 4.94 0.90
N LEU A 51 2.37 5.16 1.88
CA LEU A 51 2.25 6.42 2.60
C LEU A 51 2.53 6.25 4.09
N PRO A 52 3.27 7.17 4.73
CA PRO A 52 3.40 7.18 6.18
C PRO A 52 2.07 7.54 6.83
N VAL A 53 1.66 6.78 7.83
CA VAL A 53 0.42 6.97 8.59
C VAL A 53 0.68 6.78 10.08
N ILE A 54 -0.23 7.30 10.90
CA ILE A 54 -0.26 7.04 12.33
C ILE A 54 -1.47 6.15 12.61
N VAL A 55 -1.23 4.97 13.19
CA VAL A 55 -2.28 3.99 13.48
C VAL A 55 -2.33 3.62 14.96
N PRO A 56 -3.46 3.14 15.50
CA PRO A 56 -3.53 2.58 16.85
C PRO A 56 -2.50 1.47 17.09
N LYS A 57 -2.15 1.20 18.37
CA LYS A 57 -1.09 0.22 18.70
C LYS A 57 -1.53 -1.23 18.39
N GLU A 58 -2.84 -1.45 18.38
CA GLU A 58 -3.53 -2.70 18.12
C GLU A 58 -3.72 -2.99 16.62
N THR A 59 -3.42 -2.03 15.74
CA THR A 59 -3.46 -2.26 14.30
C THR A 59 -2.44 -3.32 13.89
N LYS A 60 -2.88 -4.30 13.08
CA LYS A 60 -1.98 -5.32 12.53
C LYS A 60 -0.97 -4.66 11.58
N VAL A 61 0.30 -4.77 11.94
CA VAL A 61 1.44 -4.29 11.15
C VAL A 61 2.36 -5.46 10.85
N TYR A 62 2.74 -5.61 9.59
CA TYR A 62 3.67 -6.63 9.10
C TYR A 62 5.11 -6.15 9.17
#